data_AF-A0A967WS58-F1
#
_entry.id   AF-A0A967WS58-F1
#
_cell.length_a   1.000
_cell.length_b   1.000
_cell.length_c   1.000
_cell.angle_alpha   90.00
_cell.angle_beta   90.00
_cell.angle_gamma   90.00
#
_symmetry.space_group_name_H-M   'P 1'
#
loop_
_entity.id
_entity.type
_entity.pdbx_description
1 polymer ?
#
loop_
_entity_poly.entity_id
_entity_poly.type
_entity_poly.pdbx_seq_one_letter_code
_entity_poly.pdbx_strand_id
1 'polypeptide(L)'
;MSNLDWTTAITSPQPNEIRLRGYRIDELMGRVTFGQAVYLALKGELPSPQVGRLMDAMLVSSIDHGATPPSALASRTAASTGATLSASIAAGVLSINRYHGGAIEGCMRLLREAIDRLDGGHHPAEVASAMVAELRSQKRRAPGF
;
A
#
# COMPACT_ATOMS: atom_id res chain seq x y z
N MET A 1 33.85 -10.41 -14.96
CA MET A 1 32.39 -10.28 -15.15
C MET A 1 31.80 -10.00 -13.78
N SER A 2 31.15 -8.85 -13.59
CA SER A 2 30.47 -8.53 -12.33
C SER A 2 29.35 -9.53 -12.08
N ASN A 3 29.23 -10.02 -10.85
CA ASN A 3 28.17 -10.94 -10.48
C ASN A 3 26.79 -10.29 -10.72
N LEU A 4 25.97 -10.87 -11.59
CA LEU A 4 24.62 -10.38 -11.97
C LEU A 4 23.52 -11.15 -11.23
N ASP A 5 23.81 -11.62 -10.02
CA ASP A 5 22.85 -12.35 -9.20
C ASP A 5 21.81 -11.38 -8.62
N TRP A 6 20.55 -11.53 -9.04
CA TRP A 6 19.41 -10.84 -8.45
C TRP A 6 18.83 -11.68 -7.31
N THR A 7 19.03 -11.24 -6.07
CA THR A 7 18.48 -11.93 -4.89
C THR A 7 17.06 -11.46 -4.58
N THR A 8 16.18 -12.39 -4.19
CA THR A 8 14.84 -12.07 -3.69
C THR A 8 14.43 -13.01 -2.57
N ALA A 9 13.62 -12.50 -1.63
CA ALA A 9 13.01 -13.28 -0.55
C ALA A 9 11.49 -13.38 -0.70
N ILE A 10 10.92 -13.00 -1.86
CA ILE A 10 9.47 -12.97 -2.09
C ILE A 10 8.97 -14.30 -2.67
N THR A 11 9.53 -14.71 -3.80
CA THR A 11 9.08 -15.91 -4.52
C THR A 11 10.27 -16.82 -4.83
N SER A 12 10.11 -18.12 -4.58
CA SER A 12 11.09 -19.16 -4.94
C SER A 12 10.43 -20.15 -5.90
N PRO A 13 10.72 -20.07 -7.21
CA PRO A 13 10.29 -21.08 -8.17
C PRO A 13 11.23 -22.29 -8.15
N GLN A 14 10.65 -23.49 -8.18
CA GLN A 14 11.33 -24.78 -8.28
C GLN A 14 10.55 -25.69 -9.25
N PRO A 15 11.14 -26.78 -9.78
CA PRO A 15 10.39 -27.73 -10.60
C PRO A 15 9.16 -28.26 -9.84
N ASN A 16 7.97 -28.04 -10.40
CA ASN A 16 6.67 -28.44 -9.84
C ASN A 16 6.31 -27.80 -8.48
N GLU A 17 6.98 -26.71 -8.10
CA GLU A 17 6.72 -26.01 -6.84
C GLU A 17 6.98 -24.51 -6.98
N ILE A 18 6.02 -23.69 -6.59
CA ILE A 18 6.23 -22.25 -6.45
C ILE A 18 5.91 -21.88 -5.01
N ARG A 19 6.86 -21.23 -4.35
CA ARG A 19 6.69 -20.74 -2.98
C ARG A 19 6.58 -19.22 -2.94
N LEU A 20 5.55 -18.70 -2.30
CA LEU A 20 5.40 -17.30 -1.92
C LEU A 20 5.75 -17.17 -0.43
N ARG A 21 6.85 -16.47 -0.11
CA ARG A 21 7.34 -16.30 1.27
C ARG A 21 7.46 -17.62 2.04
N GLY A 22 7.91 -18.68 1.34
CA GLY A 22 8.07 -20.02 1.90
C GLY A 22 6.83 -20.92 1.83
N TYR A 23 5.63 -20.38 1.64
CA TYR A 23 4.39 -21.15 1.51
C TYR A 23 4.19 -21.62 0.07
N ARG A 24 3.85 -22.89 -0.15
CA ARG A 24 3.55 -23.37 -1.50
C ARG A 24 2.26 -22.75 -2.02
N ILE A 25 2.23 -22.30 -3.28
CA ILE A 25 1.05 -21.66 -3.86
C ILE A 25 -0.16 -22.60 -3.90
N ASP A 26 0.04 -23.88 -4.21
CA ASP A 26 -1.04 -24.89 -4.21
C ASP A 26 -1.63 -25.15 -2.81
N GLU A 27 -0.86 -24.92 -1.75
CA GLU A 27 -1.35 -24.94 -0.38
C GLU A 27 -2.19 -23.70 -0.03
N LEU A 28 -1.93 -22.57 -0.69
CA LEU A 28 -2.68 -21.31 -0.49
C LEU A 28 -3.99 -21.28 -1.31
N MET A 29 -3.98 -21.88 -2.51
CA MET A 29 -5.12 -21.86 -3.44
C MET A 29 -6.41 -22.40 -2.78
N GLY A 30 -7.46 -21.58 -2.82
CA GLY A 30 -8.77 -21.92 -2.22
C GLY A 30 -8.82 -21.84 -0.70
N ARG A 31 -7.71 -21.54 -0.02
CA ARG A 31 -7.63 -21.46 1.46
C ARG A 31 -7.44 -20.04 1.99
N VAL A 32 -6.82 -19.15 1.23
CA VAL A 32 -6.64 -17.74 1.59
C VAL A 32 -7.35 -16.81 0.62
N THR A 33 -7.81 -15.66 1.10
CA THR A 33 -8.37 -14.61 0.24
C THR A 33 -7.27 -13.88 -0.52
N PHE A 34 -7.67 -13.13 -1.56
CA PHE A 34 -6.72 -12.30 -2.30
C PHE A 34 -6.03 -11.28 -1.37
N GLY A 35 -6.74 -10.62 -0.46
CA GLY A 35 -6.13 -9.69 0.48
C GLY A 35 -5.15 -10.37 1.44
N GLN A 36 -5.45 -11.57 1.93
CA GLN A 36 -4.51 -12.35 2.73
C GLN A 36 -3.24 -12.71 1.96
N ALA A 37 -3.35 -13.08 0.67
CA ALA A 37 -2.20 -13.36 -0.18
C ALA A 37 -1.36 -12.11 -0.47
N VAL A 38 -1.99 -10.94 -0.68
CA VAL A 38 -1.29 -9.66 -0.80
C VAL A 38 -0.56 -9.32 0.49
N TYR A 39 -1.20 -9.49 1.65
CA TYR A 39 -0.57 -9.29 2.95
C TYR A 39 0.66 -10.18 3.09
N LEU A 40 0.53 -11.48 2.80
CA LEU A 40 1.64 -12.43 2.83
C LEU A 40 2.80 -11.95 1.95
N ALA A 41 2.55 -11.59 0.69
CA ALA A 41 3.58 -11.13 -0.23
C ALA A 41 4.37 -9.91 0.33
N LEU A 42 3.66 -8.95 0.93
CA LEU A 42 4.23 -7.71 1.46
C LEU A 42 4.92 -7.91 2.81
N LYS A 43 4.31 -8.67 3.73
CA LYS A 43 4.73 -8.76 5.14
C LYS A 43 5.59 -9.98 5.46
N GLY A 44 5.54 -11.03 4.64
CA GLY A 44 6.34 -12.24 4.81
C GLY A 44 5.67 -13.36 5.61
N GLU A 45 4.52 -13.09 6.25
CA GLU A 45 3.79 -14.05 7.08
C GLU A 45 2.29 -13.98 6.79
N LEU A 46 1.56 -15.08 7.04
CA LEU A 46 0.11 -15.09 6.90
C LEU A 46 -0.54 -14.23 7.99
N PRO A 47 -1.54 -13.39 7.64
CA PRO A 47 -2.21 -12.57 8.63
C PRO A 47 -3.13 -13.40 9.54
N SER A 48 -3.38 -12.89 10.74
CA SER A 48 -4.50 -13.37 11.56
C SER A 48 -5.85 -13.14 10.85
N PRO A 49 -6.93 -13.85 11.22
CA PRO A 49 -8.25 -13.63 10.61
C PRO A 49 -8.74 -12.18 10.70
N GLN A 50 -8.44 -11.48 11.79
CA GLN A 50 -8.78 -10.07 12.00
C GLN A 50 -8.01 -9.17 11.01
N VAL A 51 -6.70 -9.39 10.88
CA VAL A 51 -5.85 -8.61 9.97
C VAL A 51 -6.21 -8.90 8.51
N GLY A 52 -6.53 -10.15 8.17
CA GLY A 52 -7.02 -10.53 6.84
C GLY A 52 -8.31 -9.80 6.46
N ARG A 53 -9.30 -9.77 7.36
CA ARG A 53 -10.53 -8.99 7.13
C ARG A 53 -10.28 -7.50 6.95
N LEU A 54 -9.37 -6.93 7.73
CA LEU A 54 -8.99 -5.52 7.59
C LEU A 54 -8.30 -5.27 6.24
N MET A 55 -7.45 -6.18 5.78
CA MET A 55 -6.80 -6.09 4.47
C MET A 55 -7.82 -6.10 3.33
N ASP A 56 -8.78 -7.02 3.36
CA ASP A 56 -9.86 -7.08 2.37
C ASP A 56 -10.70 -5.79 2.40
N ALA A 57 -11.04 -5.27 3.59
CA ALA A 57 -11.76 -4.01 3.72
C ALA A 57 -10.99 -2.81 3.16
N MET A 58 -9.66 -2.73 3.39
CA MET A 58 -8.81 -1.68 2.83
C MET A 58 -8.80 -1.74 1.30
N LEU A 59 -8.62 -2.92 0.71
CA LEU A 59 -8.62 -3.09 -0.74
C LEU A 59 -9.96 -2.66 -1.36
N VAL A 60 -11.07 -3.10 -0.76
CA VAL A 60 -12.42 -2.75 -1.24
C VAL A 60 -12.68 -1.25 -1.08
N SER A 61 -12.25 -0.62 0.02
CA SER A 61 -12.45 0.82 0.26
C SER A 61 -11.79 1.72 -0.80
N SER A 62 -10.79 1.20 -1.51
CA SER A 62 -10.00 1.93 -2.51
C SER A 62 -10.22 1.42 -3.93
N ILE A 63 -11.29 0.63 -4.17
CA ILE A 63 -11.49 -0.07 -5.45
C ILE A 63 -11.77 0.88 -6.62
N ASP A 64 -12.44 2.01 -6.37
CA ASP A 64 -12.67 3.07 -7.35
C ASP A 64 -13.05 4.39 -6.66
N HIS A 65 -12.83 5.52 -7.35
CA HIS A 65 -13.27 6.85 -6.90
C HIS A 65 -13.90 7.65 -8.06
N GLY A 66 -14.48 6.93 -9.02
CA GLY A 66 -15.16 7.50 -10.18
C GLY A 66 -14.21 7.90 -11.30
N ALA A 67 -14.78 8.57 -12.31
CA ALA A 67 -14.11 8.77 -13.61
C ALA A 67 -13.30 10.07 -13.73
N THR A 68 -13.37 10.95 -12.74
CA THR A 68 -12.75 12.28 -12.73
C THR A 68 -11.39 12.38 -12.04
N PRO A 69 -10.96 11.48 -11.14
CA PRO A 69 -9.61 11.53 -10.60
C PRO A 69 -8.54 11.43 -11.70
N PRO A 70 -7.36 12.06 -11.50
CA PRO A 70 -6.29 12.06 -12.50
C PRO A 70 -5.90 10.67 -13.02
N SER A 71 -5.92 9.64 -12.17
CA SER A 71 -5.60 8.26 -12.57
C SER A 71 -6.62 7.66 -13.53
N ALA A 72 -7.91 7.92 -13.29
CA ALA A 72 -8.98 7.48 -14.17
C ALA A 72 -8.93 8.24 -15.51
N LEU A 73 -8.73 9.56 -15.47
CA LEU A 73 -8.59 10.36 -16.69
C LEU A 73 -7.38 9.96 -17.53
N ALA A 74 -6.20 9.81 -16.92
CA ALA A 74 -4.99 9.38 -17.62
C ALA A 74 -5.19 8.01 -18.30
N SER A 75 -5.78 7.05 -17.59
CA SER A 75 -6.08 5.73 -18.13
C SER A 75 -7.02 5.80 -19.33
N ARG A 76 -8.10 6.59 -19.22
CA ARG A 76 -9.10 6.74 -20.27
C ARG A 76 -8.59 7.49 -21.48
N THR A 77 -7.79 8.54 -21.28
CA THR A 77 -7.14 9.28 -22.37
C THR A 77 -6.19 8.35 -23.14
N ALA A 78 -5.35 7.58 -22.44
CA ALA A 78 -4.50 6.58 -23.09
C ALA A 78 -5.33 5.54 -23.87
N ALA A 79 -6.40 5.01 -23.28
CA ALA A 79 -7.27 4.05 -23.96
C ALA A 79 -7.91 4.64 -25.23
N SER A 80 -8.29 5.92 -25.22
CA SER A 80 -8.92 6.58 -26.39
C SER A 80 -8.01 6.73 -27.61
N THR A 81 -6.69 6.56 -27.45
CA THR A 81 -5.75 6.54 -28.59
C THR A 81 -5.62 5.15 -29.23
N GLY A 82 -6.31 4.14 -28.69
CA GLY A 82 -6.16 2.75 -29.10
C GLY A 82 -5.04 2.00 -28.38
N ALA A 83 -4.52 2.54 -27.27
CA ALA A 83 -3.53 1.84 -26.45
C ALA A 83 -4.10 0.54 -25.86
N THR A 84 -3.22 -0.45 -25.62
CA THR A 84 -3.61 -1.71 -24.98
C THR A 84 -4.13 -1.48 -23.55
N LEU A 85 -4.87 -2.45 -23.01
CA LEU A 85 -5.37 -2.39 -21.64
C LEU A 85 -4.25 -2.18 -20.62
N SER A 86 -3.15 -2.92 -20.75
CA SER A 86 -1.99 -2.81 -19.84
C SER A 86 -1.33 -1.43 -19.92
N ALA A 87 -1.16 -0.88 -21.12
CA ALA A 87 -0.61 0.46 -21.31
C ALA A 87 -1.54 1.54 -20.73
N SER A 88 -2.85 1.36 -20.89
CA SER A 88 -3.86 2.28 -20.36
C SER A 88 -3.87 2.28 -18.83
N ILE A 89 -3.83 1.10 -18.20
CA ILE A 89 -3.72 0.98 -16.73
C ILE A 89 -2.41 1.58 -16.24
N ALA A 90 -1.29 1.33 -16.93
CA ALA A 90 0.01 1.88 -16.56
C ALA A 90 -0.01 3.42 -16.55
N ALA A 91 -0.68 4.06 -17.52
CA ALA A 91 -0.84 5.52 -17.53
C ALA A 91 -1.56 6.04 -16.29
N GLY A 92 -2.60 5.36 -15.82
CA GLY A 92 -3.28 5.69 -14.57
C GLY A 92 -2.41 5.49 -13.33
N VAL A 93 -1.69 4.38 -13.26
CA VAL A 93 -0.78 4.07 -12.14
C VAL A 93 0.34 5.12 -12.04
N LEU A 94 0.90 5.55 -13.18
CA LEU A 94 1.93 6.60 -13.22
C LEU A 94 1.41 7.96 -12.74
N SER A 95 0.10 8.18 -12.72
CA SER A 95 -0.48 9.41 -12.16
C SER A 95 -0.57 9.38 -10.63
N ILE A 96 -0.37 8.22 -9.98
CA ILE A 96 -0.35 8.10 -8.52
C ILE A 96 0.98 8.65 -8.01
N ASN A 97 0.90 9.67 -7.17
CA ASN A 97 2.08 10.37 -6.64
C ASN A 97 1.73 11.04 -5.29
N ARG A 98 2.65 11.87 -4.79
CA ARG A 98 2.48 12.62 -3.52
C ARG A 98 1.13 13.33 -3.40
N TYR A 99 0.62 13.91 -4.48
CA TYR A 99 -0.61 14.71 -4.51
C TYR A 99 -1.85 13.92 -4.93
N HIS A 100 -1.67 12.69 -5.44
CA HIS A 100 -2.77 11.81 -5.86
C HIS A 100 -2.54 10.40 -5.32
N GLY A 101 -3.16 10.07 -4.18
CA GLY A 101 -2.96 8.81 -3.45
C GLY A 101 -1.85 8.83 -2.40
N GLY A 102 -0.89 9.76 -2.48
CA GLY A 102 0.26 9.83 -1.57
C GLY A 102 -0.03 10.25 -0.12
N ALA A 103 -1.24 10.71 0.20
CA ALA A 103 -1.60 11.13 1.56
C ALA A 103 -1.54 9.98 2.59
N ILE A 104 -1.71 8.73 2.15
CA ILE A 104 -1.70 7.54 3.01
C ILE A 104 -0.36 7.38 3.71
N GLU A 105 0.75 7.43 2.96
CA GLU A 105 2.10 7.32 3.54
C GLU A 105 2.41 8.48 4.49
N GLY A 106 2.00 9.70 4.11
CA GLY A 106 2.16 10.88 4.97
C GLY A 106 1.44 10.73 6.30
N CYS A 107 0.18 10.27 6.27
CA CYS A 107 -0.63 10.04 7.47
C CYS A 107 -0.01 8.92 8.33
N MET A 108 0.43 7.82 7.72
CA MET A 108 1.11 6.73 8.41
C MET A 108 2.36 7.21 9.16
N ARG A 109 3.19 8.04 8.53
CA ARG A 109 4.39 8.62 9.17
C ARG A 109 4.02 9.53 10.34
N LEU A 110 2.99 10.38 10.17
CA LEU A 110 2.50 11.25 11.23
C LEU A 110 1.98 10.46 12.44
N LEU A 111 1.16 9.43 12.20
CA LEU A 111 0.63 8.58 13.26
C LEU A 111 1.73 7.77 13.95
N ARG A 112 2.75 7.31 13.21
CA ARG A 112 3.91 6.62 13.79
C ARG A 112 4.73 7.52 14.71
N GLU A 113 4.98 8.76 14.29
CA GLU A 113 5.64 9.74 15.15
C GLU A 113 4.86 9.99 16.44
N ALA A 114 3.52 10.04 16.37
CA ALA A 114 2.67 10.18 17.55
C ALA A 114 2.83 8.98 18.50
N ILE A 115 2.85 7.75 17.95
CA ILE A 115 3.07 6.51 18.73
C ILE A 115 4.45 6.54 19.41
N ASP A 116 5.51 6.92 18.69
CA ASP A 116 6.85 6.99 19.27
C ASP A 116 6.93 7.99 20.45
N ARG A 117 6.19 9.11 20.38
CA ARG A 117 6.10 10.09 21.49
C ARG A 117 5.29 9.55 22.68
N LEU A 118 4.25 8.76 22.42
CA LEU A 118 3.43 8.10 23.44
C LEU A 118 4.22 7.05 24.22
N ASP A 119 5.05 6.26 23.54
CA ASP A 119 5.93 5.28 24.18
C ASP A 119 6.97 5.95 25.11
N GLY A 120 7.23 7.25 24.91
CA GLY A 120 8.01 8.10 25.81
C GLY A 120 7.28 8.56 27.08
N GLY A 121 6.03 8.15 27.30
CA GLY A 121 5.26 8.42 28.52
C GLY A 121 4.38 9.68 28.49
N HIS A 122 4.20 10.30 27.32
CA HIS A 122 3.32 11.47 27.17
C HIS A 122 1.85 11.08 27.06
N HIS A 123 0.93 11.98 27.47
CA HIS A 123 -0.50 11.72 27.34
C HIS A 123 -0.99 11.95 25.89
N PRO A 124 -1.90 11.12 25.32
CA PRO A 124 -2.33 11.23 23.92
C PRO A 124 -2.83 12.61 23.48
N ALA A 125 -3.60 13.28 24.34
CA ALA A 125 -4.11 14.62 24.05
C ALA A 125 -2.96 15.65 23.92
N GLU A 126 -1.93 15.55 24.76
CA GLU A 126 -0.78 16.45 24.74
C GLU A 126 0.06 16.25 23.48
N VAL A 127 0.32 14.98 23.11
CA VAL A 127 1.02 14.63 21.88
C VAL A 127 0.29 15.17 20.65
N ALA A 128 -1.02 14.92 20.56
CA ALA A 128 -1.83 15.40 19.44
C ALA A 128 -1.84 16.94 19.35
N SER A 129 -2.05 17.63 20.47
CA SER A 129 -2.05 19.09 20.52
C SER A 129 -0.70 19.68 20.13
N ALA A 130 0.41 19.12 20.65
CA ALA A 130 1.76 19.56 20.31
C ALA A 130 2.07 19.37 18.82
N MET A 131 1.79 18.19 18.26
CA MET A 131 2.04 17.90 16.85
C MET A 131 1.21 18.79 15.91
N VAL A 132 -0.07 19.04 16.25
CA VAL A 132 -0.91 19.97 15.47
C VAL A 132 -0.39 21.41 15.56
N ALA A 133 0.08 21.85 16.73
CA ALA A 133 0.68 23.17 16.91
C ALA A 133 1.99 23.32 16.11
N GLU A 134 2.84 22.30 16.11
CA GLU A 134 4.07 22.24 15.32
C GLU A 134 3.76 22.36 13.82
N LEU A 135 2.83 21.55 13.29
CA LEU A 135 2.41 21.62 11.89
C LEU A 135 1.87 23.00 11.52
N ARG A 136 1.05 23.61 12.38
CA ARG A 136 0.52 24.97 12.19
C ARG A 136 1.63 26.02 12.16
N SER A 137 2.59 25.94 13.08
CA SER A 137 3.73 26.87 13.13
C SER A 137 4.57 26.82 11.85
N GLN A 138 4.69 25.62 11.26
CA GLN A 138 5.40 25.36 10.00
C GLN A 138 4.54 25.64 8.75
N LYS A 139 3.27 26.06 8.92
CA LYS A 139 2.29 26.25 7.83
C LYS A 139 2.10 24.98 6.98
N ARG A 140 2.21 23.80 7.58
CA ARG A 140 2.02 22.50 6.93
C ARG A 140 0.64 21.95 7.26
N ARG A 141 0.00 21.31 6.27
CA ARG A 141 -1.23 20.54 6.48
C ARG A 141 -0.90 19.17 7.07
N ALA A 142 -1.77 18.67 7.95
CA ALA A 142 -1.68 17.31 8.45
C ALA A 142 -2.14 16.35 7.35
N PRO A 143 -1.28 15.45 6.83
CA PRO A 143 -1.71 14.45 5.86
C PRO A 143 -2.78 13.54 6.46
N GLY A 144 -3.89 13.36 5.75
CA GLY A 144 -5.05 12.58 6.21
C GLY A 144 -6.17 13.41 6.86
N PHE A 145 -6.04 14.73 6.93
CA PHE A 145 -7.02 15.68 7.50
C PHE A 145 -7.27 16.88 6.59
#